data_AF-A0A0F9XSM5-F1
#
_entry.id   AF-A0A0F9XSM5-F1
#
_cell.length_a   1.000
_cell.length_b   1.000
_cell.length_c   1.000
_cell.angle_alpha   90.00
_cell.angle_beta   90.00
_cell.angle_gamma   90.00
#
_symmetry.space_group_name_H-M   'P 1'
#
loop_
_entity.id
_entity.type
_entity.pdbx_description
1 polymer ?
#
loop_
_entity_poly.entity_id
_entity_poly.type
_entity_poly.pdbx_seq_one_letter_code
_entity_poly.pdbx_strand_id
1 'polypeptide(L)'
;MATIDGTDIEKRYFHEFKNVAAQDNVYEPDCQLTRFFSRVCTQISHQEVAVKHTMVALGSAYQLLQQKYPAKPSSTLEDLELFTTGQYNKALSRLQRLVSTGESVNHHVLLLLICSISFICLEALRANRIVSGIHLVNGLNIIGSLPPQTFNFLNDPSAATRRSRGAVETALEDIINIFSNL
;
A
#
# COMPACT_ATOMS: atom_id res chain seq x y z
N MET A 1 -21.24 -2.92 -3.26
CA MET A 1 -19.80 -2.86 -2.97
C MET A 1 -19.05 -3.24 -4.23
N ALA A 2 -18.22 -2.37 -4.79
CA ALA A 2 -17.39 -2.72 -5.94
C ALA A 2 -16.29 -3.68 -5.49
N THR A 3 -16.24 -4.86 -6.08
CA THR A 3 -15.22 -5.89 -5.84
C THR A 3 -14.14 -5.72 -6.91
N ILE A 4 -12.87 -5.93 -6.57
CA ILE A 4 -11.78 -5.97 -7.57
C ILE A 4 -11.99 -7.12 -8.56
N ASP A 5 -11.41 -6.98 -9.74
CA ASP A 5 -11.29 -8.07 -10.71
C ASP A 5 -10.25 -9.10 -10.23
N GLY A 6 -10.42 -10.37 -10.60
CA GLY A 6 -9.50 -11.44 -10.23
C GLY A 6 -10.19 -12.73 -9.78
N THR A 7 -9.38 -13.65 -9.29
CA THR A 7 -9.81 -14.93 -8.72
C THR A 7 -10.60 -14.74 -7.43
N ASP A 8 -11.42 -15.72 -7.04
CA ASP A 8 -12.21 -15.63 -5.81
C ASP A 8 -11.33 -15.52 -4.55
N ILE A 9 -10.13 -16.12 -4.60
CA ILE A 9 -9.14 -16.00 -3.53
C ILE A 9 -8.57 -14.57 -3.44
N GLU A 10 -8.28 -13.91 -4.57
CA GLU A 10 -7.85 -12.51 -4.59
C GLU A 10 -8.95 -11.59 -4.06
N LYS A 11 -10.21 -11.81 -4.47
CA LYS A 11 -11.35 -11.04 -3.96
C LYS A 11 -11.52 -11.20 -2.45
N ARG A 12 -11.36 -12.42 -1.93
CA ARG A 12 -11.42 -12.71 -0.48
C ARG A 12 -10.36 -11.91 0.28
N TYR A 13 -9.10 -12.00 -0.11
CA TYR A 13 -8.03 -11.34 0.65
C TYR A 13 -8.03 -9.82 0.47
N PHE A 14 -8.50 -9.31 -0.67
CA PHE A 14 -8.76 -7.89 -0.81
C PHE A 14 -9.90 -7.41 0.11
N HIS A 15 -10.96 -8.20 0.25
CA HIS A 15 -12.03 -7.91 1.20
C HIS A 15 -11.52 -7.94 2.66
N GLU A 16 -10.67 -8.92 3.00
CA GLU A 16 -10.04 -9.00 4.32
C GLU A 16 -9.22 -7.75 4.62
N PHE A 17 -8.36 -7.32 3.68
CA PHE A 17 -7.65 -6.06 3.79
C PHE A 17 -8.59 -4.88 4.09
N LYS A 18 -9.70 -4.75 3.34
CA LYS A 18 -10.67 -3.65 3.54
C LYS A 18 -11.33 -3.69 4.91
N ASN A 19 -11.62 -4.88 5.43
CA ASN A 19 -12.17 -5.04 6.76
C ASN A 19 -11.19 -4.55 7.83
N VAL A 20 -9.92 -4.96 7.73
CA VAL A 20 -8.87 -4.54 8.66
C VAL A 20 -8.67 -3.02 8.60
N ALA A 21 -8.53 -2.46 7.40
CA ALA A 21 -8.38 -1.03 7.21
C ALA A 21 -9.59 -0.23 7.74
N ALA A 22 -10.79 -0.82 7.73
CA ALA A 22 -11.99 -0.21 8.31
C ALA A 22 -12.07 -0.38 9.83
N GLN A 23 -11.59 -1.49 10.39
CA GLN A 23 -11.56 -1.74 11.83
C GLN A 23 -10.56 -0.80 12.53
N ASP A 24 -9.35 -0.65 11.99
CA ASP A 24 -8.37 0.28 12.52
C ASP A 24 -8.88 1.73 12.46
N ASN A 25 -9.77 2.05 11.50
CA ASN A 25 -10.43 3.36 11.40
C ASN A 25 -11.45 3.63 12.51
N VAL A 26 -11.98 2.58 13.14
CA VAL A 26 -12.88 2.73 14.29
C VAL A 26 -12.08 3.03 15.57
N TYR A 27 -10.90 2.43 15.73
CA TYR A 27 -10.07 2.61 16.92
C TYR A 27 -9.18 3.86 16.84
N GLU A 28 -8.65 4.18 15.67
CA GLU A 28 -7.81 5.34 15.42
C GLU A 28 -8.26 6.09 14.14
N PRO A 29 -9.43 6.76 14.18
CA PRO A 29 -10.02 7.45 13.01
C PRO A 29 -9.12 8.54 12.43
N ASP A 30 -8.19 9.06 13.23
CA ASP A 30 -7.26 10.10 12.83
C ASP A 30 -5.87 9.62 12.40
N CYS A 31 -5.61 8.32 12.43
CA CYS A 31 -4.35 7.76 11.98
C CYS A 31 -4.20 7.91 10.44
N GLN A 32 -3.09 8.51 10.00
CA GLN A 32 -2.84 8.78 8.59
C GLN A 32 -2.75 7.49 7.76
N LEU A 33 -2.12 6.45 8.30
CA LEU A 33 -2.03 5.13 7.68
C LEU A 33 -3.41 4.51 7.44
N THR A 34 -4.30 4.67 8.42
CA THR A 34 -5.67 4.14 8.34
C THR A 34 -6.48 4.81 7.23
N ARG A 35 -6.40 6.14 7.11
CA ARG A 35 -7.05 6.87 5.99
C ARG A 35 -6.45 6.48 4.65
N PHE A 36 -5.13 6.30 4.60
CA PHE A 36 -4.41 5.87 3.40
C PHE A 36 -4.90 4.50 2.90
N PHE A 37 -4.94 3.49 3.76
CA PHE A 37 -5.40 2.16 3.35
C PHE A 37 -6.90 2.13 3.01
N SER A 38 -7.74 2.69 3.87
CA SER A 38 -9.20 2.65 3.70
C SER A 38 -9.69 3.42 2.47
N ARG A 39 -9.00 4.51 2.09
CA ARG A 39 -9.45 5.41 1.02
C ARG A 39 -8.57 5.36 -0.22
N VAL A 40 -7.26 5.64 -0.08
CA VAL A 40 -6.34 5.77 -1.22
C VAL A 40 -6.09 4.42 -1.86
N CYS A 41 -5.64 3.43 -1.08
CA CYS A 41 -5.34 2.11 -1.61
C CYS A 41 -6.57 1.42 -2.19
N THR A 42 -7.72 1.52 -1.51
CA THR A 42 -8.97 0.91 -2.01
C THR A 42 -9.37 1.46 -3.38
N GLN A 43 -9.29 2.78 -3.58
CA GLN A 43 -9.63 3.40 -4.87
C GLN A 43 -8.64 3.00 -5.96
N ILE A 44 -7.34 3.07 -5.66
CA ILE A 44 -6.27 2.83 -6.64
C ILE A 44 -6.19 1.34 -7.03
N SER A 45 -6.48 0.41 -6.12
CA SER A 45 -6.53 -1.03 -6.43
C SER A 45 -7.53 -1.41 -7.53
N HIS A 46 -8.55 -0.59 -7.79
CA HIS A 46 -9.49 -0.83 -8.89
C HIS A 46 -8.93 -0.46 -10.26
N GLN A 47 -7.92 0.42 -10.31
CA GLN A 47 -7.35 0.95 -11.54
C GLN A 47 -5.96 0.35 -11.80
N GLU A 48 -5.24 0.04 -10.73
CA GLU A 48 -3.82 -0.27 -10.77
C GLU A 48 -3.54 -1.69 -10.29
N VAL A 49 -3.16 -2.55 -11.24
CA VAL A 49 -2.92 -3.98 -11.00
C VAL A 49 -1.79 -4.21 -9.99
N ALA A 50 -0.77 -3.34 -9.96
CA ALA A 50 0.30 -3.41 -8.97
C ALA A 50 -0.25 -3.25 -7.55
N VAL A 51 -1.02 -2.18 -7.33
CA VAL A 51 -1.62 -1.87 -6.03
C VAL A 51 -2.65 -2.91 -5.63
N LYS A 52 -3.41 -3.47 -6.59
CA LYS A 52 -4.30 -4.61 -6.35
C LYS A 52 -3.53 -5.79 -5.74
N HIS A 53 -2.46 -6.24 -6.38
CA HIS A 53 -1.66 -7.36 -5.90
C HIS A 53 -1.04 -7.07 -4.52
N THR A 54 -0.60 -5.84 -4.28
CA THR A 54 -0.10 -5.42 -2.97
C THR A 54 -1.18 -5.51 -1.87
N MET A 55 -2.40 -5.02 -2.12
CA MET A 55 -3.48 -5.08 -1.14
C MET A 55 -3.93 -6.52 -0.85
N VAL A 56 -3.98 -7.36 -1.89
CA VAL A 56 -4.25 -8.80 -1.73
C VAL A 56 -3.17 -9.46 -0.87
N ALA A 57 -1.89 -9.18 -1.11
CA ALA A 57 -0.78 -9.71 -0.33
C ALA A 57 -0.85 -9.26 1.14
N LEU A 58 -1.19 -7.99 1.39
CA LEU A 58 -1.31 -7.47 2.75
C LEU A 58 -2.48 -8.12 3.51
N GLY A 59 -3.62 -8.30 2.86
CA GLY A 59 -4.77 -9.01 3.45
C GLY A 59 -4.48 -10.48 3.74
N SER A 60 -3.76 -11.18 2.86
CA SER A 60 -3.35 -12.57 3.11
C SER A 60 -2.29 -12.69 4.20
N ALA A 61 -1.34 -11.75 4.28
CA ALA A 61 -0.35 -11.68 5.36
C ALA A 61 -1.00 -11.43 6.73
N TYR A 62 -2.02 -10.57 6.79
CA TYR A 62 -2.78 -10.33 8.01
C TYR A 62 -3.52 -11.60 8.47
N GLN A 63 -4.16 -12.32 7.55
CA GLN A 63 -4.78 -13.61 7.87
C GLN A 63 -3.75 -14.63 8.36
N LEU A 64 -2.56 -14.66 7.76
CA LEU A 64 -1.47 -15.53 8.20
C LEU A 64 -1.00 -15.19 9.63
N LEU A 65 -0.92 -13.90 9.98
CA LEU A 65 -0.64 -13.47 11.35
C LEU A 65 -1.71 -14.00 12.33
N GLN A 66 -2.99 -13.82 12.01
CA GLN A 66 -4.09 -14.32 12.85
C GLN A 66 -4.04 -15.85 13.05
N GLN A 67 -3.64 -16.61 12.02
CA GLN A 67 -3.57 -18.07 12.06
C GLN A 67 -2.28 -18.63 12.66
N LYS A 68 -1.23 -17.83 12.86
CA LYS A 68 -0.01 -18.25 13.59
C LYS A 68 -0.22 -18.36 15.10
N TYR A 69 -1.25 -17.73 15.66
CA TYR A 69 -1.55 -17.75 17.09
C TYR A 69 -2.40 -18.96 17.58
N PRO A 70 -3.19 -19.67 16.76
CA PRO A 70 -3.67 -21.01 17.12
C PRO A 70 -2.60 -22.11 16.93
N ALA A 71 -2.49 -23.00 17.91
CA ALA A 71 -1.34 -23.88 18.18
C ALA A 71 -1.04 -25.05 17.20
N LYS A 72 -1.46 -25.01 15.93
CA LYS A 72 -1.11 -26.08 14.97
C LYS A 72 -0.74 -25.53 13.58
N PRO A 73 0.47 -25.83 13.08
CA PRO A 73 0.79 -25.58 11.68
C PRO A 73 -0.06 -26.51 10.79
N SER A 74 -0.84 -25.92 9.90
CA SER A 74 -1.56 -26.63 8.83
C SER A 74 -0.83 -26.43 7.51
N SER A 75 -0.95 -27.38 6.57
CA SER A 75 -0.49 -27.20 5.17
C SER A 75 -1.06 -25.94 4.53
N THR A 76 -2.21 -25.49 5.01
CA THR A 76 -2.88 -24.24 4.62
C THR A 76 -2.05 -22.98 4.92
N LEU A 77 -1.19 -22.98 5.94
CA LEU A 77 -0.34 -21.83 6.26
C LEU A 77 0.80 -21.65 5.26
N GLU A 78 1.41 -22.76 4.82
CA GLU A 78 2.46 -22.72 3.80
C GLU A 78 1.89 -22.29 2.45
N ASP A 79 0.75 -22.85 2.05
CA ASP A 79 0.03 -22.44 0.84
C ASP A 79 -0.35 -20.95 0.88
N LEU A 80 -0.76 -20.44 2.05
CA LEU A 80 -1.09 -19.03 2.25
C LEU A 80 0.15 -18.13 2.18
N GLU A 81 1.29 -18.55 2.72
CA GLU A 81 2.55 -17.81 2.62
C GLU A 81 3.06 -17.78 1.17
N LEU A 82 2.95 -18.89 0.44
CA LEU A 82 3.27 -18.98 -0.98
C LEU A 82 2.36 -18.07 -1.81
N PHE A 83 1.05 -18.06 -1.53
CA PHE A 83 0.11 -17.15 -2.16
C PHE A 83 0.48 -15.68 -1.88
N THR A 84 0.74 -15.34 -0.61
CA THR A 84 1.12 -13.99 -0.17
C THR A 84 2.37 -13.51 -0.92
N THR A 85 3.40 -14.35 -0.95
CA THR A 85 4.66 -14.07 -1.66
C THR A 85 4.46 -13.98 -3.17
N GLY A 86 3.59 -14.80 -3.74
CA GLY A 86 3.23 -14.73 -5.16
C GLY A 86 2.58 -13.38 -5.51
N GLN A 87 1.66 -12.89 -4.68
CA GLN A 87 1.00 -11.59 -4.88
C GLN A 87 1.99 -10.43 -4.70
N TYR A 88 2.84 -10.49 -3.67
CA TYR A 88 3.96 -9.56 -3.49
C TYR A 88 4.83 -9.46 -4.75
N ASN A 89 5.27 -10.60 -5.29
CA ASN A 89 6.15 -10.64 -6.46
C ASN A 89 5.47 -10.12 -7.71
N LYS A 90 4.18 -10.44 -7.92
CA LYS A 90 3.39 -9.88 -9.03
C LYS A 90 3.33 -8.35 -8.97
N ALA A 91 3.15 -7.76 -7.78
CA ALA A 91 3.18 -6.32 -7.62
C ALA A 91 4.54 -5.73 -8.01
N LEU A 92 5.64 -6.30 -7.51
CA LEU A 92 6.99 -5.85 -7.85
C LEU A 92 7.28 -5.93 -9.36
N SER A 93 6.93 -7.05 -10.00
CA SER A 93 7.08 -7.21 -11.46
C SER A 93 6.26 -6.20 -12.25
N ARG A 94 5.08 -5.79 -11.76
CA ARG A 94 4.27 -4.74 -12.40
C ARG A 94 4.92 -3.37 -12.27
N LEU A 95 5.40 -3.02 -11.07
CA LEU A 95 6.13 -1.76 -10.85
C LEU A 95 7.37 -1.63 -11.73
N GLN A 96 8.15 -2.71 -11.86
CA GLN A 96 9.33 -2.72 -12.72
C GLN A 96 8.98 -2.47 -14.20
N ARG A 97 7.84 -2.99 -14.67
CA ARG A 97 7.38 -2.77 -16.05
C ARG A 97 6.85 -1.36 -16.30
N LEU A 98 6.29 -0.71 -15.27
CA LEU A 98 5.79 0.66 -15.35
C LEU A 98 6.90 1.67 -15.67
N VAL A 99 8.16 1.35 -15.33
CA VAL A 99 9.33 2.16 -15.72
C VAL A 99 9.48 2.25 -17.24
N SER A 100 8.96 1.28 -17.99
CA SER A 100 9.12 1.17 -19.45
C SER A 100 7.91 1.67 -20.25
N THR A 101 6.80 2.05 -19.63
CA THR A 101 5.51 2.33 -20.34
C THR A 101 5.24 3.80 -20.63
N GLY A 102 6.12 4.73 -20.23
CA GLY A 102 5.97 6.15 -20.55
C GLY A 102 4.80 6.85 -19.84
N GLU A 103 4.30 6.29 -18.72
CA GLU A 103 3.31 6.94 -17.88
C GLU A 103 3.86 8.20 -17.20
N SER A 104 2.97 9.08 -16.72
CA SER A 104 3.41 10.29 -16.03
C SER A 104 4.28 9.95 -14.82
N VAL A 105 5.37 10.69 -14.64
CA VAL A 105 6.34 10.48 -13.54
C VAL A 105 5.63 10.47 -12.18
N ASN A 106 4.66 11.38 -11.98
CA ASN A 106 3.92 11.48 -10.72
C ASN A 106 3.06 10.25 -10.44
N HIS A 107 2.42 9.67 -11.46
CA HIS A 107 1.65 8.45 -11.30
C HIS A 107 2.56 7.27 -10.95
N HIS A 108 3.68 7.12 -11.65
CA HIS A 108 4.65 6.07 -11.33
C HIS A 108 5.20 6.18 -9.90
N VAL A 109 5.58 7.38 -9.48
CA VAL A 109 6.01 7.68 -8.10
C VAL A 109 4.92 7.32 -7.09
N LEU A 110 3.67 7.70 -7.35
CA LEU A 110 2.54 7.38 -6.49
C LEU A 110 2.43 5.87 -6.26
N LEU A 111 2.48 5.05 -7.32
CA LEU A 111 2.38 3.59 -7.21
C LEU A 111 3.56 2.99 -6.43
N LEU A 112 4.79 3.47 -6.70
CA LEU A 112 5.98 3.00 -5.98
C LEU A 112 5.86 3.28 -4.48
N LEU A 113 5.41 4.47 -4.09
CA LEU A 113 5.29 4.84 -2.69
C LEU A 113 4.13 4.10 -1.99
N ILE A 114 3.00 3.90 -2.68
CA ILE A 114 1.89 3.07 -2.17
C ILE A 114 2.38 1.66 -1.86
N CYS A 115 3.05 1.04 -2.82
CA CYS A 115 3.58 -0.30 -2.66
C CYS A 115 4.67 -0.34 -1.58
N SER A 116 5.50 0.68 -1.47
CA SER A 116 6.52 0.79 -0.41
C SER A 116 5.91 0.79 0.99
N ILE A 117 4.96 1.68 1.29
CA ILE A 117 4.28 1.72 2.61
C ILE A 117 3.62 0.36 2.90
N SER A 118 2.96 -0.21 1.91
CA SER A 118 2.25 -1.47 2.08
C SER A 118 3.20 -2.65 2.34
N PHE A 119 4.37 -2.67 1.69
CA PHE A 119 5.40 -3.69 1.94
C PHE A 119 6.12 -3.49 3.27
N ILE A 120 6.30 -2.24 3.73
CA ILE A 120 6.73 -1.96 5.11
C ILE A 120 5.76 -2.62 6.10
N CYS A 121 4.46 -2.38 5.94
CA CYS A 121 3.44 -3.00 6.79
C CYS A 121 3.44 -4.54 6.67
N LEU A 122 3.54 -5.08 5.47
CA LEU A 122 3.57 -6.53 5.25
C LEU A 122 4.79 -7.19 5.93
N GLU A 123 5.98 -6.61 5.77
CA GLU A 123 7.19 -7.13 6.39
C GLU A 123 7.19 -6.92 7.92
N ALA A 124 6.51 -5.89 8.42
CA ALA A 124 6.23 -5.76 9.85
C ALA A 124 5.35 -6.91 10.38
N LEU A 125 4.31 -7.32 9.65
CA LEU A 125 3.50 -8.52 9.98
C LEU A 125 4.33 -9.81 9.97
N ARG A 126 5.37 -9.87 9.12
CA ARG A 126 6.35 -10.98 9.08
C ARG A 126 7.46 -10.87 10.14
N ALA A 127 7.49 -9.80 10.93
CA ALA A 127 8.60 -9.45 11.83
C ALA A 127 9.96 -9.30 11.12
N ASN A 128 9.97 -9.03 9.82
CA ASN A 128 11.17 -8.91 8.99
C ASN A 128 11.63 -7.45 8.88
N ARG A 129 12.27 -6.96 9.94
CA ARG A 129 12.71 -5.55 10.04
C ARG A 129 13.73 -5.15 8.98
N ILE A 130 14.54 -6.09 8.49
CA ILE A 130 15.57 -5.81 7.48
C ILE A 130 14.91 -5.44 6.16
N VAL A 131 13.98 -6.27 5.66
CA VAL A 131 13.31 -6.01 4.38
C VAL A 131 12.36 -4.81 4.50
N SER A 132 11.68 -4.66 5.64
CA SER A 132 10.92 -3.43 5.95
C SER A 132 11.80 -2.17 5.84
N GLY A 133 13.01 -2.19 6.40
CA GLY A 133 13.95 -1.08 6.32
C GLY A 133 14.40 -0.79 4.89
N ILE A 134 14.59 -1.83 4.07
CA ILE A 134 14.91 -1.66 2.63
C ILE A 134 13.78 -0.92 1.90
N HIS A 135 12.51 -1.29 2.14
CA HIS A 135 11.39 -0.56 1.54
C HIS A 135 11.32 0.90 1.99
N LEU A 136 11.55 1.15 3.27
CA LEU A 136 11.61 2.52 3.80
C LEU A 136 12.70 3.35 3.11
N VAL A 137 13.93 2.83 3.05
CA VAL A 137 15.05 3.52 2.38
C VAL A 137 14.74 3.75 0.90
N ASN A 138 14.16 2.77 0.21
CA ASN A 138 13.78 2.93 -1.19
C ASN A 138 12.71 4.02 -1.37
N GLY A 139 11.70 4.06 -0.49
CA GLY A 139 10.67 5.11 -0.49
C GLY A 139 11.24 6.50 -0.25
N LEU A 140 12.13 6.63 0.75
CA LEU A 140 12.82 7.89 1.04
C LEU A 140 13.72 8.35 -0.11
N ASN A 141 14.43 7.43 -0.77
CA ASN A 141 15.24 7.75 -1.95
C ASN A 141 14.37 8.26 -3.12
N ILE A 142 13.19 7.67 -3.33
CA ILE A 142 12.22 8.17 -4.33
C ILE A 142 11.79 9.59 -3.96
N ILE A 143 11.37 9.82 -2.71
CA ILE A 143 10.95 11.15 -2.24
C ILE A 143 12.08 12.17 -2.40
N GLY A 144 13.31 11.83 -2.02
CA GLY A 144 14.48 12.70 -2.16
C GLY A 144 14.86 13.02 -3.61
N SER A 145 14.40 12.23 -4.58
CA SER A 145 14.60 12.50 -6.01
C SER A 145 13.54 13.42 -6.63
N LEU A 146 12.48 13.76 -5.89
CA LEU A 146 11.38 14.58 -6.40
C LEU A 146 11.79 16.06 -6.50
N PRO A 147 11.26 16.80 -7.50
CA PRO A 147 11.51 18.23 -7.60
C PRO A 147 11.04 18.99 -6.36
N PRO A 148 11.75 20.05 -5.90
CA PRO A 148 11.38 20.82 -4.72
C PRO A 148 9.94 21.35 -4.74
N GLN A 149 9.40 21.65 -5.93
CA GLN A 149 8.03 22.16 -6.08
C GLN A 149 6.97 21.15 -5.63
N THR A 150 7.30 19.85 -5.66
CA THR A 150 6.43 18.77 -5.16
C THR A 150 6.12 18.95 -3.68
N PHE A 151 7.00 19.62 -2.92
CA PHE A 151 6.87 19.82 -1.47
C PHE A 151 6.22 21.16 -1.08
N ASN A 152 5.78 21.97 -2.05
CA ASN A 152 5.20 23.29 -1.77
C ASN A 152 3.97 23.23 -0.84
N PHE A 153 3.26 22.10 -0.81
CA PHE A 153 2.13 21.88 0.10
C PHE A 153 2.52 21.91 1.58
N LEU A 154 3.79 21.65 1.92
CA LEU A 154 4.29 21.77 3.29
C LEU A 154 4.30 23.23 3.77
N ASN A 155 4.39 24.19 2.84
CA ASN A 155 4.45 25.62 3.13
C ASN A 155 3.07 26.31 3.04
N ASP A 156 2.09 25.73 2.33
CA ASP A 156 0.70 26.22 2.26
C ASP A 156 -0.30 25.06 2.46
N PRO A 157 -0.72 24.79 3.70
CA PRO A 157 -1.67 23.74 4.04
C PRO A 157 -3.14 24.13 3.79
N SER A 158 -3.43 25.27 3.13
CA SER A 158 -4.80 25.76 3.07
C SER A 158 -5.74 24.82 2.30
N ALA A 159 -6.93 24.59 2.85
CA ALA A 159 -7.96 23.73 2.26
C ALA A 159 -8.44 24.24 0.89
N ALA A 160 -8.28 25.53 0.60
CA ALA A 160 -8.61 26.14 -0.69
C ALA A 160 -7.65 25.65 -1.79
N THR A 161 -6.34 25.68 -1.53
CA THR A 161 -5.32 25.18 -2.47
C THR A 161 -5.46 23.67 -2.69
N ARG A 162 -5.78 22.90 -1.64
CA ARG A 162 -5.99 21.44 -1.74
C ARG A 162 -7.22 21.08 -2.59
N ARG A 163 -8.30 21.87 -2.55
CA ARG A 163 -9.51 21.66 -3.38
C ARG A 163 -9.28 21.86 -4.87
N SER A 164 -8.25 22.61 -5.26
CA SER A 164 -7.87 22.81 -6.66
C SER A 164 -6.92 21.74 -7.21
N ARG A 165 -6.39 20.84 -6.37
CA ARG A 165 -5.46 19.78 -6.79
C ARG A 165 -6.19 18.55 -7.32
N GLY A 166 -5.52 17.82 -8.20
CA GLY A 166 -6.00 16.52 -8.67
C GLY A 166 -5.92 15.44 -7.58
N ALA A 167 -6.56 14.30 -7.85
CA ALA A 167 -6.61 13.18 -6.92
C ALA A 167 -5.22 12.54 -6.69
N VAL A 168 -4.38 12.49 -7.74
CA VAL A 168 -3.02 11.94 -7.70
C VAL A 168 -2.13 12.80 -6.82
N GLU A 169 -2.18 14.12 -6.98
CA GLU A 169 -1.39 15.06 -6.19
C GLU A 169 -1.80 14.99 -4.71
N THR A 170 -3.10 14.97 -4.43
CA THR A 170 -3.59 14.86 -3.05
C THR A 170 -3.13 13.56 -2.39
N ALA A 171 -3.20 12.42 -3.11
CA ALA A 171 -2.73 11.13 -2.60
C ALA A 171 -1.22 11.12 -2.34
N LEU A 172 -0.43 11.74 -3.24
CA LEU A 172 1.01 11.84 -3.11
C LEU A 172 1.42 12.66 -1.87
N GLU A 173 0.72 13.75 -1.57
CA GLU A 173 0.95 14.55 -0.37
C GLU A 173 0.68 13.78 0.92
N ASP A 174 -0.44 13.06 0.97
CA ASP A 174 -0.81 12.23 2.13
C ASP A 174 0.27 11.15 2.38
N ILE A 175 0.79 10.54 1.31
CA ILE A 175 1.86 9.55 1.37
C ILE A 175 3.18 10.15 1.86
N ILE A 176 3.58 11.33 1.37
CA ILE A 176 4.82 12.00 1.82
C ILE A 176 4.72 12.34 3.32
N ASN A 177 3.53 12.75 3.79
CA ASN A 177 3.30 12.97 5.22
C ASN A 177 3.42 11.67 6.03
N ILE A 178 2.95 10.53 5.52
CA ILE A 178 3.13 9.23 6.19
C ILE A 178 4.62 8.92 6.33
N PHE A 179 5.40 9.02 5.25
CA PHE A 179 6.85 8.77 5.30
C PHE A 179 7.61 9.67 6.27
N SER A 180 7.13 10.91 6.47
CA SER A 180 7.75 11.84 7.42
C SER A 180 7.52 11.46 8.89
N ASN A 181 6.59 10.55 9.16
CA ASN A 181 6.22 10.10 10.51
C ASN A 181 6.55 8.62 10.76
N LEU A 182 7.20 7.93 9.81
CA LEU A 182 7.71 6.55 9.94
C LEU A 182 9.13 6.55 10.52
#